data_AF-A0A0D2TDE0-F1
#
_entry.id   AF-A0A0D2TDE0-F1
#
_cell.length_a   1.000
_cell.length_b   1.000
_cell.length_c   1.000
_cell.angle_alpha   90.00
_cell.angle_beta   90.00
_cell.angle_gamma   90.00
#
_symmetry.space_group_name_H-M   'P 1'
#
loop_
_entity.id
_entity.type
_entity.pdbx_description
1 polymer ?
#
loop_
_entity_poly.entity_id
_entity_poly.type
_entity_poly.pdbx_seq_one_letter_code
_entity_poly.pdbx_strand_id
1 'polypeptide(L)'
;MEFGRIHGIWAQDAHDMPVPPYDTHHPCTNPQPTILQSKLRKLLKSDVALWNQLPTLWPNLASTESDIGFWFKEWKKHGTCSDFAQHPLSYFQSAIQLRTNLNPAMGLTRGSTYTVQQVVDIVFRLIGASPQISCSKHRRTRVLLLREMFICYGRPGPSHTFGTPQNCSNLFYGLCSSGSDTIEFP
;
A
#
# COMPACT_ATOMS: atom_id res chain seq x y z
N MET A 1 7.22 -12.66 14.25
CA MET A 1 6.10 -12.12 13.47
C MET A 1 6.59 -10.87 12.78
N GLU A 2 6.67 -10.89 11.46
CA GLU A 2 7.13 -9.76 10.66
C GLU A 2 6.02 -8.70 10.57
N PHE A 3 6.41 -7.43 10.68
CA PHE A 3 5.52 -6.27 10.70
C PHE A 3 5.34 -5.70 9.29
N GLY A 4 4.25 -4.95 9.06
CA GLY A 4 3.95 -4.28 7.79
C GLY A 4 3.77 -5.25 6.61
N ARG A 5 2.51 -5.58 6.28
CA ARG A 5 2.17 -6.29 5.03
C ARG A 5 1.67 -5.28 4.01
N ILE A 6 1.94 -5.54 2.74
CA ILE A 6 1.40 -4.73 1.66
C ILE A 6 -0.11 -4.98 1.60
N HIS A 7 -0.89 -3.89 1.56
CA HIS A 7 -2.28 -3.94 1.13
C HIS A 7 -2.38 -3.70 -0.37
N GLY A 8 -1.79 -2.60 -0.85
CA GLY A 8 -1.70 -2.29 -2.27
C GLY A 8 -0.83 -1.08 -2.57
N ILE A 9 -0.68 -0.81 -3.87
CA ILE A 9 -0.10 0.44 -4.37
C ILE A 9 -1.20 1.15 -5.16
N TRP A 10 -1.55 2.36 -4.73
CA TRP A 10 -2.75 3.03 -5.20
C TRP A 10 -2.36 4.35 -5.84
N ALA A 11 -2.68 4.50 -7.13
CA ALA A 11 -2.50 5.78 -7.81
C ALA A 11 -3.48 6.81 -7.25
N GLN A 12 -2.98 8.04 -7.08
CA GLN A 12 -3.77 9.22 -6.76
C GLN A 12 -3.58 10.25 -7.86
N ASP A 13 -4.56 11.14 -8.02
CA ASP A 13 -4.43 12.27 -8.94
C ASP A 13 -3.58 13.40 -8.33
N ALA A 14 -3.42 14.50 -9.08
CA ALA A 14 -2.62 15.65 -8.65
C ALA A 14 -3.18 16.38 -7.41
N HIS A 15 -4.38 16.02 -6.93
CA HIS A 15 -5.03 16.56 -5.74
C HIS A 15 -5.09 15.54 -4.61
N ASP A 16 -4.30 14.46 -4.71
CA ASP A 16 -4.26 13.35 -3.76
C ASP A 16 -5.60 12.62 -3.61
N MET A 17 -6.45 12.68 -4.64
CA MET A 17 -7.71 11.95 -4.64
C MET A 17 -7.50 10.55 -5.20
N PRO A 18 -8.16 9.52 -4.62
CA PRO A 18 -8.09 8.17 -5.15
C PRO A 18 -8.53 8.11 -6.61
N VAL A 19 -7.71 7.49 -7.46
CA VAL A 19 -8.09 7.26 -8.86
C VAL A 19 -9.16 6.17 -8.91
N PRO A 20 -10.32 6.39 -9.55
CA PRO A 20 -11.34 5.36 -9.68
C PRO A 20 -10.83 4.17 -10.47
N PRO A 21 -11.37 2.96 -10.24
CA PRO A 21 -11.00 1.78 -11.02
C PRO A 21 -11.30 1.98 -12.50
N TYR A 22 -10.50 1.39 -13.37
CA TYR A 22 -10.77 1.41 -14.81
C TYR A 22 -12.15 0.83 -15.10
N ASP A 23 -13.00 1.60 -15.79
CA ASP A 23 -14.25 1.13 -16.38
C ASP A 23 -14.53 1.84 -17.72
N THR A 24 -15.67 1.55 -18.36
CA THR A 24 -16.04 2.13 -19.66
C THR A 24 -16.35 3.63 -19.61
N HIS A 25 -16.68 4.16 -18.44
CA HIS A 25 -16.93 5.58 -18.20
C HIS A 25 -15.69 6.32 -17.69
N HIS A 26 -14.73 5.60 -17.12
CA HIS A 26 -13.48 6.12 -16.56
C HIS A 26 -12.26 5.40 -17.16
N PRO A 27 -11.97 5.57 -18.46
CA PRO A 27 -10.78 4.99 -19.07
C PRO A 27 -9.52 5.74 -18.63
N CYS A 28 -8.51 5.01 -18.16
CA CYS A 28 -7.22 5.58 -17.75
C CYS A 28 -6.11 5.40 -18.79
N THR A 29 -6.26 4.41 -19.69
CA THR A 29 -5.30 4.09 -20.75
C THR A 29 -6.03 3.57 -21.98
N ASN A 30 -5.37 3.62 -23.14
CA ASN A 30 -5.86 3.01 -24.38
C ASN A 30 -4.69 2.21 -25.01
N PRO A 31 -4.78 0.88 -25.16
CA PRO A 31 -5.95 0.02 -24.93
C PRO A 31 -6.27 -0.24 -23.45
N GLN A 32 -7.48 -0.76 -23.15
CA GLN A 32 -7.84 -1.19 -21.80
C GLN A 32 -6.87 -2.30 -21.32
N PRO A 33 -6.25 -2.15 -20.14
CA PRO A 33 -5.37 -3.15 -19.59
C PRO A 33 -6.20 -4.32 -19.07
N THR A 34 -6.07 -5.48 -19.71
CA THR A 34 -6.80 -6.68 -19.32
C THR A 34 -5.84 -7.85 -19.13
N ILE A 35 -6.05 -8.59 -18.04
CA ILE A 35 -5.36 -9.85 -17.78
C ILE A 35 -6.34 -10.79 -17.10
N LEU A 36 -6.31 -12.08 -17.45
CA LEU A 36 -7.07 -13.09 -16.72
C LEU A 36 -6.29 -13.45 -15.44
N GLN A 37 -7.00 -13.74 -14.34
CA GLN A 37 -6.35 -14.16 -13.09
C GLN A 37 -5.39 -15.36 -13.29
N SER A 38 -5.74 -16.31 -14.16
CA SER A 38 -4.88 -17.44 -14.51
C SER A 38 -3.60 -17.03 -15.26
N LYS A 39 -3.70 -16.02 -16.14
CA LYS A 39 -2.55 -15.44 -16.85
C LYS A 39 -1.69 -14.62 -15.88
N LEU A 40 -2.30 -13.83 -14.99
CA LEU A 40 -1.58 -13.11 -13.95
C LEU A 40 -0.79 -14.08 -13.06
N ARG A 41 -1.40 -15.19 -12.63
CA ARG A 41 -0.70 -16.22 -11.85
C ARG A 41 0.52 -16.78 -12.58
N LYS A 42 0.41 -17.07 -13.87
CA LYS A 42 1.53 -17.56 -14.69
C LYS A 42 2.62 -16.50 -14.81
N LEU A 43 2.24 -15.24 -15.02
CA LEU A 43 3.16 -14.10 -15.12
C LEU A 43 3.93 -13.86 -13.81
N LEU A 44 3.25 -13.92 -12.66
CA LEU A 44 3.92 -13.78 -11.37
C LEU A 44 4.85 -14.97 -11.10
N LYS A 45 4.46 -16.19 -11.48
CA LYS A 45 5.29 -17.40 -11.34
C LYS A 45 6.52 -17.43 -12.23
N SER A 46 6.52 -16.71 -13.37
CA SER A 46 7.70 -16.65 -14.24
C SER A 46 8.84 -15.85 -13.62
N ASP A 47 8.55 -14.98 -12.65
CA ASP A 47 9.56 -14.35 -11.81
C ASP A 47 9.64 -15.09 -10.47
N VAL A 48 10.63 -15.97 -10.34
CA VAL A 48 10.79 -16.84 -9.16
C VAL A 48 11.03 -16.02 -7.88
N ALA A 49 11.78 -14.92 -7.97
CA ALA A 49 12.07 -14.08 -6.82
C ALA A 49 10.82 -13.36 -6.34
N LEU A 50 10.00 -12.83 -7.26
CA LEU A 50 8.73 -12.21 -6.95
C LEU A 50 7.73 -13.22 -6.35
N TRP A 51 7.59 -14.39 -6.98
CA TRP A 51 6.66 -15.43 -6.55
C TRP A 51 6.93 -15.91 -5.12
N ASN A 52 8.21 -15.98 -4.72
CA ASN A 52 8.58 -16.40 -3.38
C ASN A 52 8.36 -15.30 -2.32
N GLN A 53 8.46 -14.03 -2.69
CA GLN A 53 8.31 -12.90 -1.76
C GLN A 53 6.84 -12.51 -1.52
N LEU A 54 6.00 -12.62 -2.54
CA LEU A 54 4.59 -12.19 -2.48
C LEU A 54 3.79 -12.80 -1.32
N PRO A 55 3.83 -14.12 -1.04
CA PRO A 55 3.07 -14.70 0.08
C PRO A 55 3.46 -14.16 1.45
N THR A 56 4.72 -13.75 1.61
CA THR A 56 5.24 -13.25 2.89
C THR A 56 5.00 -11.74 3.04
N LEU A 57 5.22 -10.97 1.98
CA LEU A 57 5.15 -9.50 2.01
C LEU A 57 3.78 -8.94 1.69
N TRP A 58 2.98 -9.65 0.88
CA TRP A 58 1.64 -9.25 0.44
C TRP A 58 0.60 -10.38 0.62
N PRO A 59 0.50 -11.04 1.79
CA PRO A 59 -0.50 -12.07 2.01
C PRO A 59 -1.93 -11.51 1.96
N ASN A 60 -2.89 -12.32 1.55
CA ASN A 60 -4.28 -12.08 1.91
C ASN A 60 -4.49 -12.48 3.38
N LEU A 61 -4.85 -11.51 4.21
CA LEU A 61 -5.14 -11.74 5.64
C LEU A 61 -6.60 -12.17 5.89
N ALA A 62 -7.47 -12.14 4.87
CA ALA A 62 -8.84 -12.61 4.99
C ALA A 62 -8.94 -14.12 4.72
N SER A 63 -9.71 -14.84 5.54
CA SER A 63 -9.84 -16.31 5.45
C SER A 63 -10.62 -16.82 4.23
N THR A 64 -11.25 -15.94 3.46
CA THR A 64 -12.24 -16.30 2.43
C THR A 64 -11.69 -16.30 1.00
N GLU A 65 -10.45 -15.88 0.78
CA GLU A 65 -9.89 -15.72 -0.57
C GLU A 65 -8.43 -16.19 -0.64
N SER A 66 -8.01 -16.69 -1.80
CA SER A 66 -6.60 -17.00 -2.06
C SER A 66 -5.80 -15.72 -2.31
N ASP A 67 -4.52 -15.71 -1.97
CA ASP A 67 -3.60 -14.60 -2.27
C ASP A 67 -3.70 -14.13 -3.73
N ILE A 68 -3.71 -15.05 -4.69
CA ILE A 68 -3.81 -14.71 -6.12
C ILE A 68 -5.12 -14.01 -6.49
N GLY A 69 -6.21 -14.29 -5.77
CA GLY A 69 -7.50 -13.62 -5.95
C GLY A 69 -7.43 -12.18 -5.42
N PHE A 70 -6.84 -12.02 -4.23
CA PHE A 70 -6.60 -10.71 -3.63
C PHE A 70 -5.69 -9.84 -4.51
N TRP A 71 -4.53 -10.34 -4.94
CA TRP A 71 -3.61 -9.64 -5.85
C TRP A 71 -4.29 -9.25 -7.16
N PHE A 72 -5.11 -10.15 -7.72
CA PHE A 72 -5.84 -9.86 -8.95
C PHE A 72 -6.83 -8.70 -8.78
N LYS A 73 -7.53 -8.63 -7.64
CA LYS A 73 -8.45 -7.53 -7.32
C LYS A 73 -7.69 -6.21 -7.13
N GLU A 74 -6.57 -6.23 -6.39
CA GLU A 74 -5.73 -5.04 -6.21
C GLU A 74 -5.21 -4.50 -7.54
N TRP A 75 -4.67 -5.38 -8.40
CA TRP A 75 -4.25 -5.00 -9.75
C TRP A 75 -5.41 -4.44 -10.58
N LYS A 76 -6.54 -5.13 -10.61
CA LYS A 76 -7.70 -4.71 -11.40
C LYS A 76 -8.22 -3.34 -10.95
N LYS A 77 -8.23 -3.09 -9.65
CA LYS A 77 -8.81 -1.88 -9.04
C LYS A 77 -7.86 -0.69 -9.09
N HIS A 78 -6.57 -0.91 -8.85
CA HIS A 78 -5.60 0.16 -8.65
C HIS A 78 -4.48 0.16 -9.71
N GLY A 79 -4.03 -1.02 -10.13
CA GLY A 79 -2.95 -1.14 -11.11
C GLY A 79 -3.33 -0.76 -12.54
N THR A 80 -4.57 -1.03 -12.96
CA THR A 80 -5.10 -0.70 -14.31
C THR A 80 -5.14 0.80 -14.62
N CYS A 81 -5.12 1.65 -13.60
CA CYS A 81 -5.06 3.11 -13.72
C CYS A 81 -3.75 3.69 -13.13
N SER A 82 -2.73 2.85 -12.95
CA SER A 82 -1.39 3.29 -12.54
C SER A 82 -0.47 3.48 -13.75
N ASP A 83 0.71 4.05 -13.53
CA ASP A 83 1.79 4.09 -14.54
C ASP A 83 2.24 2.69 -14.99
N PHE A 84 1.88 1.64 -14.26
CA PHE A 84 2.16 0.25 -14.61
C PHE A 84 1.04 -0.41 -15.40
N ALA A 85 -0.03 0.28 -15.80
CA ALA A 85 -1.27 -0.29 -16.36
C ALA A 85 -1.07 -1.41 -17.41
N GLN A 86 -0.09 -1.29 -18.31
CA GLN A 86 0.19 -2.32 -19.34
C GLN A 86 1.24 -3.36 -18.91
N HIS A 87 1.79 -3.22 -17.71
CA HIS A 87 2.92 -3.97 -17.16
C HIS A 87 2.59 -4.51 -15.76
N PRO A 88 1.64 -5.46 -15.63
CA PRO A 88 1.25 -6.03 -14.33
C PRO A 88 2.43 -6.61 -13.55
N LEU A 89 3.42 -7.22 -14.21
CA LEU A 89 4.61 -7.73 -13.53
C LEU A 89 5.36 -6.61 -12.79
N SER A 90 5.57 -5.47 -13.46
CA SER A 90 6.25 -4.30 -12.91
C SER A 90 5.49 -3.68 -11.73
N TYR A 91 4.16 -3.71 -11.73
CA TYR A 91 3.35 -3.27 -10.59
C TYR A 91 3.65 -4.07 -9.32
N PHE A 92 3.67 -5.40 -9.41
CA PHE A 92 3.96 -6.25 -8.26
C PHE A 92 5.42 -6.19 -7.84
N GLN A 93 6.36 -6.16 -8.80
CA GLN A 93 7.78 -5.94 -8.50
C GLN A 93 8.00 -4.62 -7.74
N SER A 94 7.32 -3.56 -8.17
CA SER A 94 7.42 -2.24 -7.53
C SER A 94 6.91 -2.26 -6.09
N ALA A 95 5.76 -2.88 -5.85
CA ALA A 95 5.22 -3.00 -4.49
C ALA A 95 6.17 -3.76 -3.55
N ILE A 96 6.76 -4.87 -4.02
CA ILE A 96 7.73 -5.64 -3.25
C ILE A 96 8.98 -4.81 -2.96
N GLN A 97 9.53 -4.14 -3.97
CA GLN A 97 10.73 -3.33 -3.79
C GLN A 97 10.52 -2.14 -2.85
N LEU A 98 9.39 -1.43 -2.98
CA LEU A 98 9.02 -0.36 -2.05
C LEU A 98 8.92 -0.89 -0.62
N ARG A 99 8.33 -2.08 -0.43
CA ARG A 99 8.21 -2.68 0.90
C ARG A 99 9.55 -3.12 1.46
N THR A 100 10.43 -3.76 0.68
CA THR A 100 11.72 -4.26 1.18
C THR A 100 12.69 -3.15 1.54
N ASN A 101 12.55 -1.98 0.94
CA ASN A 101 13.34 -0.79 1.29
C ASN A 101 12.90 -0.10 2.60
N LEU A 102 11.80 -0.55 3.21
CA LEU A 102 11.27 0.04 4.44
C LEU A 102 11.54 -0.85 5.65
N ASN A 103 11.83 -0.20 6.79
CA ASN A 103 11.86 -0.88 8.08
C ASN A 103 10.50 -1.54 8.35
N PRO A 104 10.42 -2.84 8.66
CA PRO A 104 9.14 -3.53 8.84
C PRO A 104 8.21 -2.91 9.90
N ALA A 105 8.79 -2.37 10.97
CA ALA A 105 8.05 -1.75 12.06
C ALA A 105 8.00 -0.21 11.93
N MET A 106 8.65 0.36 10.91
CA MET A 106 8.72 1.81 10.67
C MET A 106 9.19 2.62 11.91
N GLY A 107 10.08 2.02 12.70
CA GLY A 107 10.60 2.64 13.93
C GLY A 107 9.66 2.56 15.15
N LEU A 108 8.53 1.86 15.03
CA LEU A 108 7.56 1.68 16.11
C LEU A 108 7.81 0.40 16.91
N THR A 109 7.54 0.45 18.21
CA THR A 109 7.59 -0.71 19.11
C THR A 109 6.20 -1.32 19.28
N ARG A 110 6.09 -2.63 19.04
CA ARG A 110 4.84 -3.40 19.21
C ARG A 110 4.33 -3.34 20.66
N GLY A 111 3.02 -3.31 20.83
CA GLY A 111 2.33 -3.22 22.13
C GLY A 111 2.49 -1.86 22.80
N SER A 112 3.12 -0.91 22.13
CA SER A 112 3.28 0.46 22.65
C SER A 112 2.17 1.36 22.13
N THR A 113 1.96 2.44 22.87
CA THR A 113 0.97 3.46 22.57
C THR A 113 1.66 4.73 22.14
N TYR A 114 1.14 5.36 21.09
CA TYR A 114 1.64 6.61 20.53
C TYR A 114 0.47 7.54 20.27
N THR A 115 0.73 8.84 20.23
CA THR A 115 -0.13 9.76 19.50
C THR A 115 0.09 9.60 18.00
N VAL A 116 -0.91 9.93 17.18
CA VAL A 116 -0.74 9.92 15.72
C VAL A 116 0.43 10.83 15.30
N GLN A 117 0.58 12.00 15.92
CA GLN A 117 1.68 12.91 15.62
C GLN A 117 3.05 12.26 15.92
N GLN A 118 3.19 11.54 17.04
CA GLN A 118 4.43 10.81 17.34
C GLN A 118 4.75 9.77 16.26
N VAL A 119 3.74 9.04 15.77
CA VAL A 119 3.94 8.08 14.67
C VAL A 119 4.40 8.80 13.41
N VAL A 120 3.74 9.90 13.02
CA VAL A 120 4.12 10.71 11.86
C VAL A 120 5.57 11.20 11.99
N ASP A 121 5.96 11.71 13.15
CA ASP A 121 7.30 12.24 13.39
C ASP A 121 8.38 11.15 13.37
N ILE A 122 8.10 9.97 13.93
CA ILE A 122 9.00 8.81 13.91
C ILE A 122 9.25 8.38 12.47
N VAL A 123 8.18 8.23 11.69
CA VAL A 123 8.27 7.82 10.28
C VAL A 123 8.98 8.89 9.45
N PHE A 124 8.64 10.17 9.63
CA PHE A 124 9.30 11.28 8.95
C PHE A 124 10.82 11.27 9.17
N ARG A 125 11.27 11.08 10.41
CA ARG A 125 12.72 10.96 10.69
C ARG A 125 13.38 9.76 10.04
N LEU A 126 12.63 8.68 9.80
CA LEU A 126 13.15 7.45 9.23
C LEU A 126 13.27 7.49 7.71
N ILE A 127 12.28 8.08 7.02
CA ILE A 127 12.19 8.03 5.55
C ILE A 127 12.20 9.40 4.86
N GLY A 128 12.22 10.49 5.63
CA GLY A 128 12.22 11.87 5.12
C GLY A 128 10.87 12.37 4.61
N ALA A 129 9.77 11.65 4.89
CA ALA A 129 8.43 11.98 4.39
C ALA A 129 7.33 11.62 5.41
N SER A 130 6.32 12.47 5.50
CA SER A 130 5.19 12.27 6.41
C SER A 130 4.18 11.26 5.83
N PRO A 131 3.83 10.18 6.57
CA PRO A 131 2.84 9.21 6.14
C PRO A 131 1.40 9.68 6.41
N GLN A 132 0.42 8.99 5.82
CA GLN A 132 -0.97 9.03 6.28
C GLN A 132 -1.25 7.83 7.20
N ILE A 133 -1.90 8.10 8.34
CA ILE A 133 -2.17 7.11 9.38
C ILE A 133 -3.65 6.72 9.38
N SER A 134 -3.91 5.43 9.18
CA SER A 134 -5.24 4.83 9.23
C SER A 134 -5.45 4.11 10.56
N CYS A 135 -6.58 4.41 11.20
CA CYS A 135 -6.91 3.81 12.48
C CYS A 135 -8.20 3.00 12.44
N SER A 136 -8.26 2.00 13.32
CA SER A 136 -9.45 1.19 13.57
C SER A 136 -9.73 1.13 15.07
N LYS A 137 -10.91 0.64 15.47
CA LYS A 137 -11.23 0.42 16.88
C LYS A 137 -11.17 -1.07 17.19
N HIS A 138 -10.49 -1.40 18.29
CA HIS A 138 -10.58 -2.73 18.85
C HIS A 138 -12.05 -3.04 19.20
N ARG A 139 -12.56 -4.19 18.73
CA ARG A 139 -14.00 -4.52 18.82
C ARG A 139 -14.54 -4.48 20.25
N ARG A 140 -13.76 -4.97 21.23
CA ARG A 140 -14.15 -5.06 22.65
C ARG A 140 -13.79 -3.82 23.47
N THR A 141 -12.50 -3.49 23.57
CA THR A 141 -11.99 -2.39 24.42
C THR A 141 -12.26 -1.00 23.86
N ARG A 142 -12.62 -0.86 22.57
CA ARG A 142 -12.87 0.42 21.87
C ARG A 142 -11.64 1.33 21.74
N VAL A 143 -10.47 0.88 22.18
CA VAL A 143 -9.17 1.54 21.98
C VAL A 143 -8.89 1.69 20.48
N LEU A 144 -8.32 2.83 20.08
CA LEU A 144 -7.86 3.04 18.71
C LEU A 144 -6.57 2.26 18.47
N LEU A 145 -6.53 1.57 17.34
CA LEU A 145 -5.39 0.78 16.88
C LEU A 145 -4.86 1.38 15.59
N LEU A 146 -3.54 1.41 15.45
CA LEU A 146 -2.89 1.58 14.15
C LEU A 146 -3.33 0.43 13.24
N ARG A 147 -4.01 0.75 12.13
CA ARG A 147 -4.53 -0.24 11.19
C ARG A 147 -3.66 -0.33 9.95
N GLU A 148 -3.46 0.80 9.27
CA GLU A 148 -2.69 0.90 8.04
C GLU A 148 -1.86 2.18 8.06
N MET A 149 -0.78 2.17 7.28
CA MET A 149 0.08 3.33 7.08
C MET A 149 0.30 3.48 5.58
N PHE A 150 0.00 4.65 5.04
CA PHE A 150 0.25 4.96 3.64
C PHE A 150 1.53 5.78 3.53
N ILE A 151 2.45 5.31 2.70
CA ILE A 151 3.67 6.03 2.34
C ILE A 151 3.50 6.56 0.93
N CYS A 152 3.58 7.87 0.78
CA CYS A 152 3.38 8.53 -0.51
C CYS A 152 4.72 8.65 -1.24
N TYR A 153 4.67 8.40 -2.55
CA TYR A 153 5.83 8.51 -3.43
C TYR A 153 5.47 9.42 -4.60
N GLY A 154 6.44 10.18 -5.08
CA GLY A 154 6.32 10.91 -6.33
C GLY A 154 6.06 9.96 -7.50
N ARG A 155 5.71 10.54 -8.65
CA ARG A 155 5.50 9.74 -9.87
C ARG A 155 6.82 9.09 -10.32
N PRO A 156 6.84 7.79 -10.66
CA PRO A 156 8.00 7.16 -11.31
C PRO A 156 8.38 7.89 -12.60
N GLY A 157 9.68 7.91 -12.94
CA GLY A 157 10.18 8.60 -14.12
C GLY A 157 11.33 7.86 -14.81
N PRO A 158 11.79 8.32 -15.98
CA PRO A 158 12.83 7.64 -16.76
C PRO A 158 14.15 7.42 -16.01
N SER A 159 14.49 8.34 -15.08
CA SER A 159 15.71 8.26 -14.27
C SER A 159 15.53 7.54 -12.93
N HIS A 160 14.28 7.30 -12.51
CA HIS A 160 13.96 6.65 -11.24
C HIS A 160 12.74 5.76 -11.40
N THR A 161 12.98 4.44 -11.40
CA THR A 161 11.93 3.41 -11.49
C THR A 161 10.91 3.50 -10.35
N PHE A 162 11.29 4.16 -9.25
CA PHE A 162 10.44 4.42 -8.09
C PHE A 162 10.48 5.93 -7.83
N GLY A 163 9.34 6.53 -7.56
CA GLY A 163 9.31 7.91 -7.08
C GLY A 163 10.11 8.06 -5.80
N THR A 164 10.48 9.29 -5.46
CA THR A 164 11.03 9.62 -4.15
C THR A 164 9.92 9.67 -3.11
N PRO A 165 10.15 9.25 -1.85
CA PRO A 165 9.21 9.52 -0.77
C PRO A 165 8.82 11.00 -0.75
N GLN A 166 7.52 11.26 -0.58
CA GLN A 166 6.99 12.61 -0.46
C GLN A 166 5.94 12.65 0.66
N ASN A 167 5.71 13.84 1.22
CA ASN A 167 4.69 14.00 2.24
C ASN A 167 3.32 13.63 1.68
N CYS A 168 2.58 12.78 2.38
CA CYS A 168 1.17 12.59 2.10
C CYS A 168 0.40 13.86 2.47
N SER A 169 -0.50 14.31 1.60
CA SER A 169 -1.22 15.58 1.79
C SER A 169 -2.24 15.56 2.93
N ASN A 170 -2.62 14.39 3.41
CA ASN A 170 -3.42 14.22 4.61
C ASN A 170 -2.74 13.23 5.55
N LEU A 171 -2.64 13.58 6.84
CA LEU A 171 -2.04 12.75 7.86
C LEU A 171 -3.00 11.70 8.43
N PHE A 172 -4.32 11.87 8.21
CA PHE A 172 -5.35 11.10 8.89
C PHE A 172 -6.23 10.32 7.90
N TYR A 173 -6.57 9.08 8.25
CA TYR A 173 -7.51 8.24 7.53
C TYR A 173 -8.31 7.32 8.48
N GLY A 174 -9.45 6.84 8.00
CA GLY A 174 -10.31 5.94 8.76
C GLY A 174 -10.86 6.60 10.02
N LEU A 175 -10.53 6.06 11.20
CA LEU A 175 -11.01 6.59 12.48
C LEU A 175 -10.04 7.55 13.17
N CYS A 176 -8.86 7.82 12.59
CA CYS A 176 -7.99 8.87 13.07
C CYS A 176 -8.41 10.21 12.46
N SER A 177 -8.39 11.26 13.28
CA SER A 177 -8.86 12.60 12.92
C SER A 177 -8.03 13.73 13.51
N SER A 178 -7.16 13.42 14.48
CA SER A 178 -6.29 14.39 15.14
C SER A 178 -4.90 13.81 15.38
N GLY A 179 -3.88 14.68 15.34
CA GLY A 179 -2.52 14.34 15.75
C GLY A 179 -2.43 13.92 17.23
N SER A 180 -3.38 14.36 18.07
CA SER A 180 -3.48 14.00 19.49
C SER A 180 -4.17 12.66 19.74
N ASP A 181 -4.75 12.01 18.72
CA ASP A 181 -5.39 10.71 18.88
C ASP A 181 -4.38 9.69 19.39
N THR A 182 -4.69 9.04 20.51
CA THR A 182 -3.83 8.03 21.12
C THR A 182 -4.18 6.66 20.56
N ILE A 183 -3.19 6.00 19.94
CA ILE A 183 -3.33 4.74 19.22
C ILE A 183 -2.33 3.70 19.72
N GLU A 184 -2.76 2.45 19.81
CA GLU A 184 -1.91 1.31 20.12
C GLU A 184 -1.36 0.71 18.82
N PHE A 185 -0.08 0.33 18.82
CA PHE A 185 0.51 -0.49 17.76
C PHE A 185 0.44 -1.97 18.16
N PRO A 186 -0.53 -2.76 17.65
CA PRO A 186 -0.81 -4.11 18.14
C PRO A 186 0.24 -5.18 17.79
#